data_AF-A0A1I2G0V5-F1
#
_entry.id   AF-A0A1I2G0V5-F1
#
_cell.length_a   1.000
_cell.length_b   1.000
_cell.length_c   1.000
_cell.angle_alpha   90.00
_cell.angle_beta   90.00
_cell.angle_gamma   90.00
#
_symmetry.space_group_name_H-M   'P 1'
#
loop_
_entity.id
_entity.type
_entity.pdbx_description
1 polymer ?
#
loop_
_entity_poly.entity_id
_entity_poly.type
_entity_poly.pdbx_seq_one_letter_code
_entity_poly.pdbx_strand_id
1 'polypeptide(L)'
;MSDLSATVGAVWKQESARIVGGLLRLVHDVGLAEELAQDALVAALEQWPATGIPDNPGAWLTTTAKRRAVDHIRRSRTRERLAPDLARPPEPAEDDVLRLMFTSCHPVLPAEARVALTLRVVAGLSTAEIARAFLVGEQVIARRIAAAKRTLAESGVAYEPSAQLSSVLEVVYLIFNEGYAATSGTDLIRADLCLEALRLGRMLAVLAPDEAEVHGLVALLEIQQSRSAARTGPAGEPIPLHEQNRGRWDQLLIRRGFAAMLRAREAGGPPGPYVLQAAIAVCHTEENTDWVRVTALYEALERLVATPVVRLNRAVAVAFAYGPQAGLDLLDDLRTDPQMAAYHLLPGVRGDLLIKVGRPAEARHELQRAATLARNTAEREFLLRRAAALDVPDERSRLLGAAVTAFLAPLGPATARAYGQTLHRIARLAGDRTPLTGLTAARIAEIFAVSWPDVSPRTWNRHVAAIRSFATWSGSPSLAAALHPRPITAAASAPRPVVSAAASAPRSDVERRGETPLRERALWSLLRESGAKVGAVLTLNVEDLDLDDRSARDATIVWRSATARLLPELISGRTRGPLFLSDRRPGPGRPPAPADLCPETGRRRLSYERAAYLCKRATGHTLDRLRSV
;
A
#
# COMPACT_ATOMS: atom_id res chain seq x y z
N MET A 1 -8.30 -45.04 -27.45
CA MET A 1 -8.97 -43.72 -27.41
C MET A 1 -8.16 -42.65 -26.67
N SER A 2 -7.57 -42.91 -25.49
CA SER A 2 -6.79 -41.86 -24.77
C SER A 2 -5.53 -41.42 -25.53
N ASP A 3 -4.85 -42.35 -26.21
CA ASP A 3 -3.61 -42.07 -26.96
C ASP A 3 -3.83 -41.21 -28.22
N LEU A 4 -4.90 -41.49 -28.97
CA LEU A 4 -5.31 -40.68 -30.12
C LEU A 4 -5.73 -39.27 -29.69
N SER A 5 -6.49 -39.14 -28.60
CA SER A 5 -6.90 -37.83 -28.08
C SER A 5 -5.70 -36.98 -27.62
N ALA A 6 -4.73 -37.61 -26.95
CA ALA A 6 -3.48 -36.94 -26.55
C ALA A 6 -2.66 -36.50 -27.77
N THR A 7 -2.55 -37.36 -28.79
CA THR A 7 -1.84 -37.04 -30.04
C THR A 7 -2.51 -35.88 -30.79
N VAL A 8 -3.84 -35.91 -30.91
CA VAL A 8 -4.64 -34.83 -31.52
C VAL A 8 -4.44 -33.52 -30.75
N GLY A 9 -4.45 -33.56 -29.42
CA GLY A 9 -4.17 -32.39 -28.58
C GLY A 9 -2.76 -31.81 -28.81
N ALA A 10 -1.75 -32.66 -28.92
CA ALA A 10 -0.37 -32.25 -29.20
C ALA A 10 -0.24 -31.60 -30.58
N VAL A 11 -0.80 -32.23 -31.62
CA VAL A 11 -0.84 -31.68 -32.99
C VAL A 11 -1.55 -30.33 -33.00
N TRP A 12 -2.70 -30.23 -32.34
CA TRP A 12 -3.45 -28.97 -32.26
C TRP A 12 -2.64 -27.87 -31.59
N LYS A 13 -1.98 -28.15 -30.46
CA LYS A 13 -1.13 -27.19 -29.77
C LYS A 13 0.01 -26.67 -30.65
N GLN A 14 0.54 -27.52 -31.53
CA GLN A 14 1.62 -27.16 -32.45
C GLN A 14 1.12 -26.36 -33.68
N GLU A 15 -0.02 -26.73 -34.27
CA GLU A 15 -0.43 -26.23 -35.59
C GLU A 15 -1.56 -25.18 -35.53
N SER A 16 -2.31 -25.08 -34.42
CA SER A 16 -3.48 -24.21 -34.31
C SER A 16 -3.21 -22.75 -34.67
N ALA A 17 -2.12 -22.15 -34.18
CA ALA A 17 -1.79 -20.76 -34.47
C ALA A 17 -1.59 -20.50 -35.97
N ARG A 18 -0.94 -21.41 -36.69
CA ARG A 18 -0.73 -21.30 -38.15
C ARG A 18 -2.06 -21.44 -38.90
N ILE A 19 -2.90 -22.40 -38.49
CA ILE A 19 -4.20 -22.63 -39.11
C ILE A 19 -5.11 -21.41 -38.88
N VAL A 20 -5.27 -20.97 -37.63
CA VAL A 20 -6.11 -19.83 -37.28
C VAL A 20 -5.59 -18.54 -37.90
N GLY A 21 -4.27 -18.31 -37.92
CA GLY A 21 -3.67 -17.14 -38.58
C GLY A 21 -3.95 -17.12 -40.08
N GLY A 22 -3.77 -18.26 -40.76
CA GLY A 22 -4.06 -18.38 -42.19
C GLY A 22 -5.54 -18.17 -42.50
N LEU A 23 -6.44 -18.63 -41.63
CA LEU A 23 -7.88 -18.39 -41.76
C LEU A 23 -8.28 -16.95 -41.45
N LEU A 24 -7.66 -16.31 -40.46
CA LEU A 24 -7.90 -14.92 -40.10
C LEU A 24 -7.68 -13.99 -41.30
N ARG A 25 -6.68 -14.28 -42.14
CA ARG A 25 -6.46 -13.55 -43.39
C ARG A 25 -7.59 -13.73 -44.42
N LEU A 26 -8.30 -14.86 -44.39
CA LEU A 26 -9.38 -15.15 -45.34
C LEU A 26 -10.74 -14.59 -44.88
N VAL A 27 -11.02 -14.64 -43.57
CA VAL A 27 -12.34 -14.29 -43.02
C VAL A 27 -12.35 -12.97 -42.25
N HIS A 28 -11.18 -12.40 -41.94
CA HIS A 28 -11.01 -11.13 -41.20
C HIS A 28 -11.69 -11.08 -39.83
N ASP A 29 -11.98 -12.24 -39.25
CA ASP A 29 -12.60 -12.39 -37.93
C ASP A 29 -11.92 -13.53 -37.18
N VAL A 30 -11.31 -13.23 -36.03
CA VAL A 30 -10.57 -14.21 -35.22
C VAL A 30 -11.49 -15.26 -34.59
N GLY A 31 -12.72 -14.88 -34.25
CA GLY A 31 -13.72 -15.80 -33.72
C GLY A 31 -14.12 -16.83 -34.77
N LEU A 32 -14.49 -16.36 -35.95
CA LEU A 32 -14.86 -17.21 -37.07
C LEU A 32 -13.68 -18.07 -37.55
N ALA A 33 -12.47 -17.51 -37.60
CA ALA A 33 -11.27 -18.26 -37.94
C ALA A 33 -11.01 -19.42 -36.96
N GLU A 34 -11.14 -19.17 -35.65
CA GLU A 34 -10.98 -20.22 -34.64
C GLU A 34 -12.09 -21.28 -34.74
N GLU A 35 -13.34 -20.88 -34.94
CA GLU A 35 -14.47 -21.82 -35.11
C GLU A 35 -14.27 -22.75 -36.31
N LEU A 36 -13.88 -22.21 -37.46
CA LEU A 36 -13.59 -23.00 -38.67
C LEU A 36 -12.39 -23.94 -38.50
N ALA A 37 -11.39 -23.53 -37.72
CA ALA A 37 -10.27 -24.39 -37.37
C ALA A 37 -10.70 -25.51 -36.41
N GLN A 38 -11.56 -25.23 -35.43
CA GLN A 38 -12.12 -26.24 -34.53
C GLN A 38 -13.02 -27.23 -35.28
N ASP A 39 -13.79 -26.80 -36.28
CA ASP A 39 -14.55 -27.68 -37.17
C ASP A 39 -13.65 -28.73 -37.86
N ALA A 40 -12.44 -28.33 -38.25
CA ALA A 40 -11.45 -29.25 -38.82
C ALA A 40 -10.91 -30.23 -37.77
N LEU A 41 -10.74 -29.80 -36.52
CA LEU A 41 -10.37 -30.65 -35.40
C LEU A 41 -11.46 -31.68 -35.08
N VAL A 42 -12.73 -31.28 -35.11
CA VAL A 42 -13.88 -32.20 -34.95
C VAL A 42 -13.86 -33.24 -36.06
N ALA A 43 -13.66 -32.84 -37.32
CA ALA A 43 -13.55 -33.77 -38.44
C ALA A 43 -12.38 -34.76 -38.27
N ALA A 44 -11.24 -34.32 -37.72
CA ALA A 44 -10.12 -35.22 -37.39
C ALA A 44 -10.52 -36.24 -36.30
N LEU A 45 -11.19 -35.80 -35.24
CA LEU A 45 -11.66 -36.66 -34.16
C LEU A 45 -12.71 -37.68 -34.61
N GLU A 46 -13.50 -37.37 -35.63
CA GLU A 46 -14.46 -38.29 -36.24
C GLU A 46 -13.80 -39.28 -37.21
N GLN A 47 -12.85 -38.81 -38.04
CA GLN A 47 -12.31 -39.59 -39.15
C GLN A 47 -11.06 -40.42 -38.80
N TRP A 48 -10.14 -39.88 -38.00
CA TRP A 48 -8.87 -40.56 -37.68
C TRP A 48 -9.02 -41.85 -36.86
N PRO A 49 -10.03 -42.04 -35.98
CA PRO A 49 -10.23 -43.32 -35.31
C PRO A 49 -10.44 -44.49 -36.28
N ALA A 50 -11.09 -44.24 -37.43
CA ALA A 50 -11.38 -45.26 -38.43
C ALA A 50 -10.30 -45.38 -39.51
N THR A 51 -9.66 -44.26 -39.86
CA THR A 51 -8.73 -44.19 -41.01
C THR A 51 -7.25 -44.16 -40.62
N GLY A 52 -6.96 -44.04 -39.32
CA GLY A 52 -5.61 -43.77 -38.83
C GLY A 52 -5.27 -42.28 -38.85
N ILE A 53 -4.20 -41.91 -38.13
CA ILE A 53 -3.64 -40.55 -38.15
C ILE A 53 -2.86 -40.38 -39.47
N PRO A 54 -3.12 -39.33 -40.27
CA PRO A 54 -2.36 -39.06 -41.50
C PRO A 54 -0.87 -38.84 -41.23
N ASP A 55 -0.01 -39.13 -42.21
CA ASP A 55 1.45 -38.90 -42.11
C ASP A 55 1.81 -37.42 -41.85
N ASN A 56 1.00 -36.50 -42.36
CA ASN A 56 1.09 -35.07 -42.06
C ASN A 56 -0.24 -34.54 -41.50
N PRO A 57 -0.46 -34.66 -40.18
CA PRO A 57 -1.70 -34.22 -39.52
C PRO A 57 -1.95 -32.71 -39.68
N GLY A 58 -0.89 -31.90 -39.64
CA GLY A 58 -0.98 -30.44 -39.75
C GLY A 58 -1.45 -29.98 -41.12
N ALA A 59 -0.91 -30.55 -42.19
CA ALA A 59 -1.35 -30.27 -43.56
C ALA A 59 -2.81 -30.72 -43.80
N TRP A 60 -3.20 -31.86 -43.23
CA TRP A 60 -4.57 -32.34 -43.29
C TRP A 60 -5.55 -31.37 -42.61
N LEU A 61 -5.25 -30.96 -41.37
CA LEU A 61 -6.08 -30.00 -40.62
C LEU A 61 -6.17 -28.65 -41.35
N THR A 62 -5.05 -28.14 -41.83
CA THR A 62 -5.00 -26.89 -42.61
C THR A 62 -5.90 -26.97 -43.84
N THR A 63 -5.83 -28.07 -44.59
CA THR A 63 -6.62 -28.27 -45.80
C THR A 63 -8.10 -28.34 -45.49
N THR A 64 -8.48 -29.12 -44.47
CA THR A 64 -9.87 -29.27 -44.02
C THR A 64 -10.43 -27.93 -43.56
N ALA A 65 -9.68 -27.18 -42.75
CA ALA A 65 -10.09 -25.87 -42.24
C ALA A 65 -10.26 -24.83 -43.37
N LYS A 66 -9.33 -24.80 -44.34
CA LYS A 66 -9.43 -23.94 -45.53
C LYS A 66 -10.69 -24.25 -46.35
N ARG A 67 -11.02 -25.54 -46.56
CA ARG A 67 -12.25 -25.94 -47.27
C ARG A 67 -13.50 -25.42 -46.55
N ARG A 68 -13.57 -25.60 -45.23
CA ARG A 68 -14.67 -25.07 -44.40
C ARG A 68 -14.81 -23.56 -44.52
N ALA A 69 -13.70 -22.83 -44.52
CA ALA A 69 -13.70 -21.37 -44.70
C ALA A 69 -14.23 -20.95 -46.07
N VAL A 70 -13.77 -21.59 -47.15
CA VAL A 70 -14.27 -21.33 -48.51
C VAL A 70 -15.77 -21.63 -48.61
N ASP A 71 -16.23 -22.74 -48.03
CA ASP A 71 -17.64 -23.11 -48.02
C ASP A 71 -18.49 -22.13 -47.19
N HIS A 72 -17.96 -21.58 -46.09
CA HIS A 72 -18.59 -20.51 -45.35
C HIS A 72 -18.73 -19.24 -46.21
N ILE A 73 -17.64 -18.77 -46.82
CA ILE A 73 -17.63 -17.58 -47.70
C ILE A 73 -18.60 -17.75 -48.86
N ARG A 74 -18.62 -18.91 -49.52
CA ARG A 74 -19.56 -19.22 -50.61
C ARG A 74 -21.01 -19.15 -50.16
N ARG A 75 -21.34 -19.71 -48.98
CA ARG A 75 -22.70 -19.66 -48.40
C ARG A 75 -23.11 -18.23 -48.05
N SER A 76 -22.22 -17.44 -47.47
CA SER A 76 -22.48 -16.03 -47.12
C SER A 76 -22.66 -15.17 -48.38
N ARG A 77 -21.83 -15.35 -49.41
CA ARG A 77 -21.99 -14.68 -50.72
C ARG A 77 -23.23 -15.12 -51.48
N THR A 78 -23.70 -16.35 -51.29
CA THR A 78 -24.97 -16.82 -51.88
C THR A 78 -26.18 -16.14 -51.22
N ARG A 79 -26.04 -15.64 -49.99
CA ARG A 79 -27.05 -14.80 -49.32
C ARG A 79 -26.99 -13.32 -49.75
N GLU A 80 -25.84 -12.84 -50.22
CA GLU A 80 -25.63 -11.43 -50.64
C GLU A 80 -25.65 -11.19 -52.17
N ARG A 81 -25.45 -12.23 -52.99
CA ARG A 81 -25.42 -12.29 -54.48
C ARG A 81 -25.06 -11.00 -55.25
N LEU A 82 -23.79 -10.89 -55.68
CA LEU A 82 -23.30 -10.65 -57.07
C LEU A 82 -21.87 -10.05 -57.07
N ALA A 83 -20.82 -10.87 -57.19
CA ALA A 83 -19.54 -10.55 -57.88
C ALA A 83 -18.59 -11.78 -57.87
N PRO A 84 -17.92 -12.09 -59.00
CA PRO A 84 -16.94 -13.17 -59.06
C PRO A 84 -15.53 -12.67 -58.69
N ASP A 85 -14.81 -13.58 -58.06
CA ASP A 85 -13.39 -13.93 -58.25
C ASP A 85 -12.68 -14.09 -56.90
N LEU A 86 -12.30 -15.33 -56.59
CA LEU A 86 -11.28 -15.65 -55.59
C LEU A 86 -10.44 -16.76 -56.21
N ALA A 87 -9.37 -16.31 -56.86
CA ALA A 87 -8.26 -17.14 -57.27
C ALA A 87 -7.67 -17.93 -56.08
N ARG A 88 -6.97 -19.01 -56.43
CA ARG A 88 -6.32 -20.02 -55.58
C ARG A 88 -5.94 -19.51 -54.17
N PRO A 89 -6.34 -20.23 -53.11
CA PRO A 89 -6.06 -19.81 -51.74
C PRO A 89 -4.54 -19.77 -51.50
N PRO A 90 -4.02 -18.73 -50.84
CA PRO A 90 -2.60 -18.63 -50.52
C PRO A 90 -2.18 -19.72 -49.52
N GLU A 91 -0.92 -20.17 -49.65
CA GLU A 91 -0.23 -20.96 -48.62
C GLU A 91 -0.14 -20.15 -47.31
N PRO A 92 -0.10 -20.80 -46.13
CA PRO A 92 0.16 -20.10 -44.87
C PRO A 92 1.53 -19.44 -44.94
N ALA A 93 1.61 -18.12 -44.71
CA ALA A 93 2.88 -17.42 -44.62
C ALA A 93 3.32 -17.33 -43.15
N GLU A 94 4.62 -17.21 -42.88
CA GLU A 94 5.13 -16.99 -41.51
C GLU A 94 4.51 -15.72 -40.87
N ASP A 95 4.18 -14.71 -41.67
CA ASP A 95 3.48 -13.48 -41.25
C ASP A 95 2.06 -13.74 -40.69
N ASP A 96 1.40 -14.85 -41.03
CA ASP A 96 0.03 -15.14 -40.58
C ASP A 96 -0.04 -15.36 -39.05
N VAL A 97 1.01 -15.96 -38.45
CA VAL A 97 1.09 -16.14 -36.99
C VAL A 97 1.40 -14.83 -36.28
N LEU A 98 2.32 -14.03 -36.83
CA LEU A 98 2.63 -12.70 -36.31
C LEU A 98 1.37 -11.82 -36.30
N ARG A 99 0.63 -11.84 -37.40
CA ARG A 99 -0.67 -11.17 -37.54
C ARG A 99 -1.66 -11.63 -36.47
N LEU A 100 -1.77 -12.93 -36.23
CA LEU A 100 -2.64 -13.46 -35.18
C LEU A 100 -2.23 -12.97 -33.78
N MET A 101 -0.93 -12.95 -33.47
CA MET A 101 -0.42 -12.42 -32.19
C MET A 101 -0.77 -10.95 -32.01
N PHE A 102 -0.58 -10.13 -33.05
CA PHE A 102 -0.93 -8.72 -33.00
C PHE A 102 -2.44 -8.50 -32.85
N THR A 103 -3.27 -9.25 -33.56
CA THR A 103 -4.73 -9.19 -33.40
C THR A 103 -5.17 -9.63 -32.00
N SER A 104 -4.61 -10.72 -31.46
CA SER A 104 -4.98 -11.18 -30.11
C SER A 104 -4.47 -10.27 -28.99
N CYS A 105 -3.41 -9.52 -29.26
CA CYS A 105 -2.84 -8.52 -28.36
C CYS A 105 -3.31 -7.08 -28.67
N HIS A 106 -4.40 -6.90 -29.41
CA HIS A 106 -4.81 -5.55 -29.79
C HIS A 106 -5.18 -4.70 -28.55
N PRO A 107 -4.70 -3.44 -28.43
CA PRO A 107 -4.95 -2.58 -27.27
C PRO A 107 -6.43 -2.23 -27.01
N VAL A 108 -7.31 -2.42 -28.00
CA VAL A 108 -8.78 -2.32 -27.80
C VAL A 108 -9.29 -3.30 -26.75
N LEU A 109 -8.56 -4.40 -26.54
CA LEU A 109 -8.86 -5.40 -25.53
C LEU A 109 -8.20 -5.04 -24.20
N PRO A 110 -8.88 -5.23 -23.06
CA PRO A 110 -8.24 -5.12 -21.75
C PRO A 110 -7.15 -6.19 -21.59
N ALA A 111 -6.14 -5.92 -20.76
CA ALA A 111 -4.94 -6.78 -20.62
C ALA A 111 -5.27 -8.25 -20.33
N GLU A 112 -6.19 -8.51 -19.39
CA GLU A 112 -6.62 -9.88 -19.07
C GLU A 112 -7.24 -10.61 -20.28
N ALA A 113 -7.94 -9.87 -21.14
CA ALA A 113 -8.55 -10.43 -22.36
C ALA A 113 -7.49 -10.70 -23.43
N ARG A 114 -6.49 -9.81 -23.59
CA ARG A 114 -5.33 -10.06 -24.47
C ARG A 114 -4.58 -11.33 -24.08
N VAL A 115 -4.29 -11.49 -22.79
CA VAL A 115 -3.63 -12.69 -22.24
C VAL A 115 -4.45 -13.94 -22.50
N ALA A 116 -5.73 -13.95 -22.11
CA ALA A 116 -6.60 -15.11 -22.28
C ALA A 116 -6.82 -15.48 -23.75
N LEU A 117 -7.04 -14.50 -24.62
CA LEU A 117 -7.22 -14.72 -26.04
C LEU A 117 -5.94 -15.25 -26.69
N THR A 118 -4.78 -14.67 -26.38
CA THR A 118 -3.48 -15.11 -26.92
C THR A 118 -3.16 -16.53 -26.49
N LEU A 119 -3.39 -16.88 -25.22
CA LEU A 119 -3.21 -18.25 -24.75
C LEU A 119 -4.16 -19.23 -25.45
N ARG A 120 -5.37 -18.78 -25.80
CA ARG A 120 -6.33 -19.61 -26.51
C ARG A 120 -5.95 -19.83 -27.98
N VAL A 121 -5.71 -18.75 -28.73
CA VAL A 121 -5.61 -18.81 -30.20
C VAL A 121 -4.18 -18.98 -30.71
N VAL A 122 -3.18 -18.50 -29.97
CA VAL A 122 -1.75 -18.61 -30.35
C VAL A 122 -1.07 -19.76 -29.60
N ALA A 123 -1.38 -19.92 -28.31
CA ALA A 123 -0.81 -21.01 -27.52
C ALA A 123 -1.59 -22.33 -27.60
N GLY A 124 -2.82 -22.30 -28.11
CA GLY A 124 -3.64 -23.49 -28.29
C GLY A 124 -4.16 -24.11 -26.99
N LEU A 125 -4.10 -23.38 -25.86
CA LEU A 125 -4.61 -23.88 -24.58
C LEU A 125 -6.14 -23.93 -24.58
N SER A 126 -6.68 -24.92 -23.86
CA SER A 126 -8.09 -25.01 -23.53
C SER A 126 -8.50 -23.96 -22.50
N THR A 127 -9.79 -23.62 -22.47
CA THR A 127 -10.37 -22.74 -21.44
C THR A 127 -10.10 -23.27 -20.03
N ALA A 128 -10.18 -24.60 -19.84
CA ALA A 128 -9.90 -25.26 -18.58
C ALA A 128 -8.42 -25.14 -18.15
N GLU A 129 -7.49 -25.29 -19.08
CA GLU A 129 -6.05 -25.09 -18.81
C GLU A 129 -5.77 -23.63 -18.43
N ILE A 130 -6.32 -22.66 -19.16
CA ILE A 130 -6.17 -21.23 -18.84
C ILE A 130 -6.79 -20.94 -17.46
N ALA A 131 -8.00 -21.42 -17.19
CA ALA A 131 -8.68 -21.22 -15.92
C ALA A 131 -7.87 -21.75 -14.73
N ARG A 132 -7.34 -22.97 -14.86
CA ARG A 132 -6.42 -23.57 -13.88
C ARG A 132 -5.16 -22.74 -13.72
N ALA A 133 -4.57 -22.29 -14.83
CA ALA A 133 -3.34 -21.54 -14.83
C ALA A 133 -3.47 -20.13 -14.25
N PHE A 134 -4.69 -19.57 -14.11
CA PHE A 134 -4.94 -18.27 -13.45
C PHE A 134 -5.76 -18.40 -12.15
N LEU A 135 -6.10 -19.63 -11.73
CA LEU A 135 -6.94 -19.92 -10.56
C LEU A 135 -8.27 -19.16 -10.56
N VAL A 136 -8.90 -19.07 -11.73
CA VAL A 136 -10.24 -18.48 -11.91
C VAL A 136 -11.21 -19.52 -12.47
N GLY A 137 -12.51 -19.28 -12.35
CA GLY A 137 -13.51 -20.20 -12.89
C GLY A 137 -13.46 -20.30 -14.42
N GLU A 138 -13.65 -21.50 -14.96
CA GLU A 138 -13.63 -21.75 -16.42
C GLU A 138 -14.64 -20.87 -17.18
N GLN A 139 -15.82 -20.66 -16.60
CA GLN A 139 -16.85 -19.77 -17.15
C GLN A 139 -16.40 -18.31 -17.25
N VAL A 140 -15.53 -17.84 -16.34
CA VAL A 140 -14.98 -16.48 -16.39
C VAL A 140 -14.05 -16.34 -17.59
N ILE A 141 -13.17 -17.32 -17.82
CA ILE A 141 -12.28 -17.34 -18.98
C ILE A 141 -13.07 -17.47 -20.28
N ALA A 142 -14.06 -18.37 -20.35
CA ALA A 142 -14.90 -18.54 -21.53
C ALA A 142 -15.59 -17.23 -21.93
N ARG A 143 -16.22 -16.55 -20.96
CA ARG A 143 -16.86 -15.24 -21.19
C ARG A 143 -15.86 -14.18 -21.61
N ARG A 144 -14.68 -14.15 -21.00
CA ARG A 144 -13.60 -13.20 -21.31
C ARG A 144 -13.12 -13.37 -22.76
N ILE A 145 -12.86 -14.61 -23.20
CA ILE A 145 -12.46 -14.92 -24.58
C ILE A 145 -13.58 -14.56 -25.56
N ALA A 146 -14.83 -14.94 -25.28
CA ALA A 146 -15.95 -14.64 -26.16
C ALA A 146 -16.21 -13.13 -26.29
N ALA A 147 -16.06 -12.36 -25.21
CA ALA A 147 -16.15 -10.90 -25.24
C ALA A 147 -15.00 -10.28 -26.06
N ALA A 148 -13.78 -10.81 -25.91
CA ALA A 148 -12.62 -10.34 -26.66
C ALA A 148 -12.81 -10.52 -28.18
N LYS A 149 -13.25 -11.71 -28.61
CA LYS A 149 -13.55 -11.99 -30.02
C LYS A 149 -14.61 -11.05 -30.59
N ARG A 150 -15.72 -10.85 -29.88
CA ARG A 150 -16.78 -9.92 -30.30
C ARG A 150 -16.27 -8.49 -30.43
N THR A 151 -15.49 -8.03 -29.45
CA THR A 151 -14.90 -6.69 -29.48
C THR A 151 -14.01 -6.52 -30.70
N LEU A 152 -13.16 -7.51 -31.03
CA LEU A 152 -12.31 -7.45 -32.22
C LEU A 152 -13.13 -7.43 -33.51
N ALA A 153 -14.14 -8.30 -33.64
CA ALA A 153 -15.01 -8.36 -34.81
C ALA A 153 -15.78 -7.04 -35.05
N GLU A 154 -16.30 -6.42 -33.99
CA GLU A 154 -17.04 -5.15 -34.06
C GLU A 154 -16.14 -3.96 -34.34
N SER A 155 -14.88 -4.01 -33.90
CA SER A 155 -13.96 -2.87 -33.96
C SER A 155 -13.43 -2.55 -35.35
N GLY A 156 -13.47 -3.50 -36.29
CA GLY A 156 -13.04 -3.30 -37.69
C GLY A 156 -11.60 -2.79 -37.84
N VAL A 157 -10.74 -3.00 -36.84
CA VAL A 157 -9.46 -2.27 -36.74
C VAL A 157 -8.47 -2.74 -37.81
N ALA A 158 -7.91 -1.77 -38.53
CA ALA A 158 -6.84 -2.01 -39.48
C ALA A 158 -5.55 -2.48 -38.77
N TYR A 159 -4.83 -3.37 -39.44
CA TYR A 159 -3.57 -3.93 -38.97
C TYR A 159 -2.46 -2.86 -38.96
N GLU A 160 -1.90 -2.53 -37.79
CA GLU A 160 -0.74 -1.63 -37.63
C GLU A 160 0.40 -2.33 -36.87
N PRO A 161 1.42 -2.89 -37.56
CA PRO A 161 2.44 -3.75 -36.97
C PRO A 161 3.24 -3.16 -35.80
N SER A 162 3.62 -1.88 -35.87
CA SER A 162 4.60 -1.28 -34.94
C SER A 162 4.01 -0.93 -33.57
N ALA A 163 2.78 -0.41 -33.52
CA ALA A 163 2.08 -0.15 -32.27
C ALA A 163 1.65 -1.44 -31.55
N GLN A 164 1.59 -2.56 -32.28
CA GLN A 164 1.12 -3.85 -31.77
C GLN A 164 2.24 -4.70 -31.13
N LEU A 165 3.52 -4.45 -31.46
CA LEU A 165 4.64 -5.21 -30.91
C LEU A 165 4.83 -5.02 -29.41
N SER A 166 4.74 -3.77 -28.90
CA SER A 166 4.83 -3.49 -27.47
C SER A 166 3.78 -4.25 -26.67
N SER A 167 2.55 -4.35 -27.20
CA SER A 167 1.47 -5.09 -26.53
C SER A 167 1.68 -6.61 -26.56
N VAL A 168 2.25 -7.15 -27.65
CA VAL A 168 2.63 -8.58 -27.68
C VAL A 168 3.72 -8.88 -26.65
N LEU A 169 4.77 -8.04 -26.57
CA LEU A 169 5.84 -8.20 -25.59
C LEU A 169 5.30 -8.12 -24.16
N GLU A 170 4.38 -7.19 -23.89
CA GLU A 170 3.69 -7.07 -22.62
C GLU A 170 2.91 -8.33 -22.27
N VAL A 171 2.13 -8.88 -23.20
CA VAL A 171 1.34 -10.11 -22.97
C VAL A 171 2.25 -11.31 -22.69
N VAL A 172 3.31 -11.49 -23.48
CA VAL A 172 4.28 -12.59 -23.26
C VAL A 172 4.96 -12.45 -21.90
N TYR A 173 5.36 -11.22 -21.53
CA TYR A 173 5.94 -10.93 -20.22
C TYR A 173 4.97 -11.18 -19.06
N LEU A 174 3.69 -10.80 -19.19
CA LEU A 174 2.66 -11.05 -18.18
C LEU A 174 2.39 -12.54 -17.97
N ILE A 175 2.31 -13.31 -19.06
CA ILE A 175 2.18 -14.78 -19.00
C ILE A 175 3.37 -15.38 -18.25
N PHE A 176 4.59 -14.95 -18.59
CA PHE A 176 5.79 -15.44 -17.92
C PHE A 176 5.80 -15.09 -16.43
N ASN A 177 5.51 -13.84 -16.07
CA ASN A 177 5.52 -13.39 -14.67
C ASN A 177 4.53 -14.15 -13.80
N GLU A 178 3.30 -14.37 -14.30
CA GLU A 178 2.30 -15.18 -13.58
C GLU A 178 2.75 -16.65 -13.45
N GLY A 179 3.56 -17.15 -14.39
CA GLY A 179 4.19 -18.45 -14.29
C GLY A 179 5.36 -18.49 -13.29
N TYR A 180 6.23 -17.49 -13.31
CA TYR A 180 7.52 -17.48 -12.63
C TYR A 180 7.43 -17.15 -11.14
N ALA A 181 6.44 -16.33 -10.79
CA ALA A 181 6.09 -15.97 -9.42
C ALA A 181 4.56 -15.95 -9.31
N ALA A 182 3.97 -17.13 -9.06
CA ALA A 182 2.53 -17.30 -9.07
C ALA A 182 1.86 -16.41 -8.01
N THR A 183 1.02 -15.49 -8.48
CA THR A 183 0.40 -14.46 -7.65
C THR A 183 -0.52 -15.02 -6.55
N SER A 184 -1.03 -16.24 -6.73
CA SER A 184 -1.96 -16.91 -5.83
C SER A 184 -1.84 -18.44 -5.90
N GLY A 185 -2.45 -19.13 -4.94
CA GLY A 185 -2.46 -20.59 -4.87
C GLY A 185 -1.37 -21.16 -3.98
N THR A 186 -1.09 -22.45 -4.12
CA THR A 186 -0.10 -23.18 -3.32
C THR A 186 1.26 -23.30 -4.01
N ASP A 187 1.28 -23.37 -5.34
CA ASP A 187 2.51 -23.49 -6.11
C ASP A 187 3.16 -22.12 -6.30
N LEU A 188 4.48 -22.03 -6.13
CA LEU A 188 5.24 -20.80 -6.38
C LEU A 188 5.51 -20.55 -7.87
N ILE A 189 5.57 -21.63 -8.66
CA ILE A 189 5.90 -21.60 -10.08
C ILE A 189 4.88 -22.45 -10.83
N ARG A 190 4.27 -21.88 -11.86
CA ARG A 190 3.45 -22.59 -12.85
C ARG A 190 4.31 -22.81 -14.09
N ALA A 191 5.03 -23.93 -14.09
CA ALA A 191 6.04 -24.24 -15.11
C ALA A 191 5.47 -24.18 -16.54
N ASP A 192 4.24 -24.65 -16.73
CA ASP A 192 3.57 -24.66 -18.04
C ASP A 192 3.43 -23.25 -18.64
N LEU A 193 3.10 -22.25 -17.81
CA LEU A 193 3.01 -20.85 -18.27
C LEU A 193 4.38 -20.28 -18.63
N CYS A 194 5.42 -20.60 -17.85
CA CYS A 194 6.79 -20.16 -18.14
C CYS A 194 7.28 -20.72 -19.48
N LEU A 195 7.06 -22.02 -19.69
CA LEU A 195 7.43 -22.71 -20.93
C LEU A 195 6.64 -22.19 -22.12
N GLU A 196 5.35 -21.90 -21.95
CA GLU A 196 4.52 -21.33 -23.00
C GLU A 196 4.97 -19.91 -23.37
N ALA A 197 5.23 -19.04 -22.38
CA ALA A 197 5.78 -17.71 -22.66
C ALA A 197 7.15 -17.75 -23.35
N LEU A 198 8.03 -18.69 -22.96
CA LEU A 198 9.29 -18.91 -23.67
C LEU A 198 9.08 -19.37 -25.11
N ARG A 199 8.11 -20.26 -25.36
CA ARG A 199 7.76 -20.69 -26.72
C ARG A 199 7.28 -19.50 -27.56
N LEU A 200 6.37 -18.70 -27.02
CA LEU A 200 5.84 -17.50 -27.69
C LEU A 200 6.93 -16.46 -27.94
N GLY A 201 7.80 -16.18 -26.96
CA GLY A 201 8.92 -15.25 -27.12
C GLY A 201 9.93 -15.71 -28.18
N ARG A 202 10.30 -16.99 -28.20
CA ARG A 202 11.20 -17.55 -29.24
C ARG A 202 10.57 -17.49 -30.63
N MET A 203 9.27 -17.76 -30.73
CA MET A 203 8.54 -17.63 -31.98
C MET A 203 8.56 -16.19 -32.47
N LEU A 204 8.33 -15.22 -31.58
CA LEU A 204 8.41 -13.80 -31.91
C LEU A 204 9.82 -13.39 -32.37
N ALA A 205 10.87 -13.90 -31.73
CA ALA A 205 12.26 -13.62 -32.12
C ALA A 205 12.65 -14.17 -33.49
N VAL A 206 11.95 -15.21 -33.98
CA VAL A 206 12.11 -15.69 -35.37
C VAL A 206 11.35 -14.78 -36.34
N LEU A 207 10.15 -14.34 -35.96
CA LEU A 207 9.27 -13.52 -36.81
C LEU A 207 9.71 -12.05 -36.89
N ALA A 208 10.42 -11.55 -35.88
CA ALA A 208 10.91 -10.17 -35.78
C ALA A 208 12.40 -10.17 -35.39
N PRO A 209 13.30 -10.63 -36.29
CA PRO A 209 14.71 -10.84 -35.97
C PRO A 209 15.49 -9.53 -35.78
N ASP A 210 15.02 -8.42 -36.33
CA ASP A 210 15.71 -7.12 -36.26
C ASP A 210 15.24 -6.26 -35.06
N GLU A 211 14.35 -6.78 -34.21
CA GLU A 211 13.76 -6.04 -33.09
C GLU A 211 14.50 -6.32 -31.78
N ALA A 212 15.27 -5.35 -31.29
CA ALA A 212 16.11 -5.50 -30.09
C ALA A 212 15.31 -5.90 -28.84
N GLU A 213 14.12 -5.32 -28.64
CA GLU A 213 13.26 -5.59 -27.47
C GLU A 213 12.68 -7.01 -27.46
N VAL A 214 12.49 -7.62 -28.63
CA VAL A 214 12.06 -9.02 -28.73
C VAL A 214 13.14 -9.94 -28.19
N HIS A 215 14.38 -9.74 -28.65
CA HIS A 215 15.53 -10.51 -28.15
C HIS A 215 15.83 -10.20 -26.68
N GLY A 216 15.66 -8.94 -26.25
CA GLY A 216 15.74 -8.54 -24.85
C GLY A 216 14.74 -9.31 -23.97
N LEU A 217 13.48 -9.38 -24.38
CA LEU A 217 12.47 -10.16 -23.65
C LEU A 217 12.84 -11.64 -23.59
N VAL A 218 13.22 -12.26 -24.71
CA VAL A 218 13.66 -13.66 -24.73
C VAL A 218 14.84 -13.88 -23.79
N ALA A 219 15.85 -13.01 -23.83
CA ALA A 219 17.01 -13.08 -22.94
C ALA A 219 16.60 -13.06 -21.46
N LEU A 220 15.71 -12.14 -21.10
CA LEU A 220 15.15 -12.03 -19.75
C LEU A 220 14.45 -13.32 -19.32
N LEU A 221 13.57 -13.87 -20.16
CA LEU A 221 12.80 -15.07 -19.84
C LEU A 221 13.71 -16.30 -19.67
N GLU A 222 14.68 -16.48 -20.58
CA GLU A 222 15.63 -17.60 -20.55
C GLU A 222 16.47 -17.57 -19.26
N ILE A 223 17.02 -16.40 -18.92
CA ILE A 223 17.85 -16.24 -17.73
C ILE A 223 17.02 -16.43 -16.46
N GLN A 224 15.81 -15.87 -16.38
CA GLN A 224 14.96 -16.09 -15.22
C GLN A 224 14.57 -17.57 -15.08
N GLN A 225 14.16 -18.21 -16.18
CA GLN A 225 13.74 -19.61 -16.17
C GLN A 225 14.88 -20.57 -15.83
N SER A 226 16.13 -20.22 -16.16
CA SER A 226 17.31 -21.02 -15.80
C SER A 226 17.40 -21.36 -14.32
N ARG A 227 16.79 -20.53 -13.47
CA ARG A 227 16.84 -20.65 -12.01
C ARG A 227 15.64 -21.39 -11.42
N SER A 228 14.65 -21.78 -12.24
CA SER A 228 13.38 -22.37 -11.78
C SER A 228 13.57 -23.51 -10.78
N ALA A 229 14.48 -24.45 -11.06
CA ALA A 229 14.77 -25.57 -10.18
C ALA A 229 15.43 -25.19 -8.84
N ALA A 230 16.04 -24.00 -8.74
CA ALA A 230 16.72 -23.53 -7.53
C ALA A 230 15.88 -22.57 -6.67
N ARG A 231 14.68 -22.20 -7.14
CA ARG A 231 13.80 -21.21 -6.48
C ARG A 231 12.94 -21.78 -5.36
N THR A 232 12.77 -23.10 -5.34
CA THR A 232 11.89 -23.79 -4.39
C THR A 232 12.68 -24.83 -3.61
N GLY A 233 12.53 -24.80 -2.29
CA GLY A 233 13.13 -25.78 -1.39
C GLY A 233 12.33 -27.09 -1.31
N PRO A 234 12.87 -28.09 -0.59
CA PRO A 234 12.25 -29.42 -0.51
C PRO A 234 10.83 -29.42 0.06
N ALA A 235 10.46 -28.43 0.89
CA ALA A 235 9.13 -28.31 1.47
C ALA A 235 8.23 -27.31 0.71
N GLY A 236 8.62 -26.91 -0.52
CA GLY A 236 7.84 -25.98 -1.33
C GLY A 236 8.07 -24.50 -1.00
N GLU A 237 9.02 -24.19 -0.12
CA GLU A 237 9.31 -22.82 0.31
C GLU A 237 10.12 -22.03 -0.73
N PRO A 238 9.91 -20.71 -0.84
CA PRO A 238 10.71 -19.87 -1.71
C PRO A 238 12.15 -19.73 -1.17
N ILE A 239 13.12 -19.79 -2.08
CA ILE A 239 14.55 -19.58 -1.79
C ILE A 239 14.99 -18.23 -2.38
N PRO A 240 15.41 -17.26 -1.55
CA PRO A 240 15.94 -15.96 -2.00
C PRO A 240 17.13 -16.14 -2.96
N LEU A 241 17.26 -15.25 -3.95
CA LEU A 241 18.29 -15.36 -5.01
C LEU A 241 19.71 -15.66 -4.48
N HIS A 242 20.14 -14.99 -3.41
CA HIS A 242 21.48 -15.14 -2.84
C HIS A 242 21.71 -16.46 -2.09
N GLU A 243 20.63 -17.18 -1.75
CA GLU A 243 20.66 -18.50 -1.10
C GLU A 243 20.47 -19.64 -2.11
N GLN A 244 20.19 -19.34 -3.39
CA GLN A 244 19.96 -20.34 -4.42
C GLN A 244 21.25 -21.10 -4.75
N ASN A 245 21.17 -22.42 -4.79
CA ASN A 245 22.26 -23.24 -5.29
C ASN A 245 22.42 -23.05 -6.81
N ARG A 246 23.45 -22.30 -7.21
CA ARG A 246 23.77 -21.99 -8.61
C ARG A 246 24.12 -23.23 -9.44
N GLY A 247 24.59 -24.31 -8.81
CA GLY A 247 24.82 -25.60 -9.48
C GLY A 247 23.54 -26.25 -10.01
N ARG A 248 22.36 -25.82 -9.54
CA ARG A 248 21.06 -26.27 -10.06
C ARG A 248 20.51 -25.38 -11.18
N TRP A 249 21.25 -24.35 -11.61
CA TRP A 249 20.80 -23.47 -12.68
C TRP A 249 21.05 -24.12 -14.05
N ASP A 250 20.06 -24.03 -14.93
CA ASP A 250 20.12 -24.58 -16.28
C ASP A 250 21.09 -23.75 -17.15
N GLN A 251 22.26 -24.34 -17.40
CA GLN A 251 23.32 -23.71 -18.18
C GLN A 251 22.96 -23.53 -19.66
N LEU A 252 22.06 -24.35 -20.21
CA LEU A 252 21.61 -24.19 -21.59
C LEU A 252 20.73 -22.94 -21.73
N LEU A 253 19.80 -22.73 -20.79
CA LEU A 253 18.95 -21.54 -20.77
C LEU A 253 19.79 -20.27 -20.54
N ILE A 254 20.79 -20.32 -19.66
CA ILE A 254 21.74 -19.19 -19.49
C ILE A 254 22.43 -18.86 -20.81
N ARG A 255 23.02 -19.85 -21.50
CA ARG A 255 23.69 -19.63 -22.80
C ARG A 255 22.76 -19.07 -23.86
N ARG A 256 21.51 -19.56 -23.93
CA ARG A 256 20.47 -19.03 -24.83
C ARG A 256 20.13 -17.57 -24.50
N GLY A 257 20.02 -17.25 -23.22
CA GLY A 257 19.80 -15.89 -22.75
C GLY A 257 20.91 -14.92 -23.18
N PHE A 258 22.17 -15.32 -23.01
CA PHE A 258 23.31 -14.54 -23.50
C PHE A 258 23.32 -14.40 -25.03
N ALA A 259 22.99 -15.45 -25.78
CA ALA A 259 22.91 -15.39 -27.24
C ALA A 259 21.79 -14.43 -27.72
N ALA A 260 20.63 -14.45 -27.06
CA ALA A 260 19.56 -13.50 -27.34
C ALA A 260 19.99 -12.06 -26.98
N MET A 261 20.68 -11.85 -25.86
CA MET A 261 21.20 -10.53 -25.50
C MET A 261 22.22 -10.00 -26.54
N LEU A 262 23.04 -10.87 -27.12
CA LEU A 262 23.95 -10.49 -28.20
C LEU A 262 23.17 -10.04 -29.45
N ARG A 263 22.13 -10.78 -29.85
CA ARG A 263 21.25 -10.38 -30.96
C ARG A 263 20.55 -9.05 -30.70
N ALA A 264 20.07 -8.81 -29.48
CA ALA A 264 19.48 -7.54 -29.09
C ALA A 264 20.47 -6.37 -29.29
N ARG A 265 21.75 -6.60 -28.96
CA ARG A 265 22.82 -5.62 -29.17
C ARG A 265 23.14 -5.42 -30.66
N GLU A 266 23.16 -6.49 -31.45
CA GLU A 266 23.43 -6.45 -32.89
C GLU A 266 22.33 -5.71 -33.67
N ALA A 267 21.06 -5.88 -33.26
CA ALA A 267 19.93 -5.12 -33.81
C ALA A 267 20.06 -3.60 -33.57
N GLY A 268 20.75 -3.19 -32.51
CA GLY A 268 21.07 -1.79 -32.22
C GLY A 268 19.89 -0.97 -31.67
N GLY A 269 20.03 0.35 -31.69
CA GLY A 269 19.04 1.30 -31.14
C GLY A 269 19.17 1.56 -29.63
N PRO A 270 18.40 2.53 -29.10
CA PRO A 270 18.34 2.78 -27.66
C PRO A 270 17.68 1.60 -26.93
N PRO A 271 18.20 1.17 -25.77
CA PRO A 271 17.64 0.04 -25.05
C PRO A 271 16.25 0.39 -24.49
N GLY A 272 15.27 -0.46 -24.75
CA GLY A 272 13.94 -0.35 -24.17
C GLY A 272 13.83 -1.10 -22.83
N PRO A 273 12.61 -1.23 -22.28
CA PRO A 273 12.38 -1.82 -20.97
C PRO A 273 12.82 -3.29 -20.85
N TYR A 274 12.72 -4.09 -21.91
CA TYR A 274 13.05 -5.51 -21.85
C TYR A 274 14.54 -5.75 -22.01
N VAL A 275 15.24 -5.01 -22.87
CA VAL A 275 16.71 -5.07 -22.94
C VAL A 275 17.35 -4.65 -21.62
N LEU A 276 16.84 -3.59 -20.96
CA LEU A 276 17.35 -3.18 -19.65
C LEU A 276 17.10 -4.23 -18.56
N GLN A 277 15.90 -4.81 -18.51
CA GLN A 277 15.60 -5.88 -17.56
C GLN A 277 16.44 -7.14 -17.82
N ALA A 278 16.68 -7.49 -19.08
CA ALA A 278 17.57 -8.59 -19.45
C ALA A 278 19.01 -8.31 -18.98
N ALA A 279 19.51 -7.09 -19.17
CA ALA A 279 20.83 -6.70 -18.66
C ALA A 279 20.94 -6.85 -17.14
N ILE A 280 19.88 -6.49 -16.39
CA ILE A 280 19.82 -6.71 -14.93
C ILE A 280 19.86 -8.21 -14.61
N ALA A 281 19.08 -9.02 -15.33
CA ALA A 281 19.07 -10.47 -15.14
C ALA A 281 20.44 -11.10 -15.44
N VAL A 282 21.14 -10.63 -16.48
CA VAL A 282 22.52 -11.03 -16.80
C VAL A 282 23.47 -10.75 -15.65
N CYS A 283 23.40 -9.57 -15.02
CA CYS A 283 24.25 -9.22 -13.87
C CYS A 283 24.09 -10.21 -12.70
N HIS A 284 22.89 -10.76 -12.52
CA HIS A 284 22.63 -11.77 -11.48
C HIS A 284 23.18 -13.16 -11.82
N THR A 285 23.65 -13.40 -13.06
CA THR A 285 24.32 -14.65 -13.41
C THR A 285 25.78 -14.69 -12.97
N GLU A 286 26.41 -13.52 -12.82
CA GLU A 286 27.79 -13.37 -12.38
C GLU A 286 27.97 -13.83 -10.92
N GLU A 287 29.09 -14.47 -10.60
CA GLU A 287 29.38 -14.99 -9.24
C GLU A 287 29.22 -13.91 -8.17
N ASN A 288 29.82 -12.75 -8.42
CA ASN A 288 29.65 -11.54 -7.63
C ASN A 288 28.82 -10.53 -8.42
N THR A 289 27.56 -10.33 -8.02
CA THR A 289 26.69 -9.34 -8.66
C THR A 289 27.24 -7.92 -8.46
N ASP A 290 27.52 -7.22 -9.56
CA ASP A 290 27.85 -5.80 -9.57
C ASP A 290 26.61 -4.95 -9.27
N TRP A 291 26.36 -4.69 -7.98
CA TRP A 291 25.18 -3.95 -7.52
C TRP A 291 25.18 -2.48 -7.96
N VAL A 292 26.35 -1.85 -8.15
CA VAL A 292 26.44 -0.48 -8.66
C VAL A 292 25.93 -0.44 -10.11
N ARG A 293 26.33 -1.41 -10.94
CA ARG A 293 25.80 -1.56 -12.30
C ARG A 293 24.30 -1.85 -12.29
N VAL A 294 23.82 -2.74 -11.43
CA VAL A 294 22.38 -3.04 -11.30
C VAL A 294 21.58 -1.79 -10.92
N THR A 295 22.08 -0.96 -10.00
CA THR A 295 21.44 0.32 -9.66
C THR A 295 21.38 1.25 -10.87
N ALA A 296 22.47 1.41 -11.62
CA ALA A 296 22.49 2.27 -12.81
C ALA A 296 21.50 1.78 -13.90
N LEU A 297 21.35 0.47 -14.06
CA LEU A 297 20.37 -0.12 -14.97
C LEU A 297 18.92 0.13 -14.51
N TYR A 298 18.64 0.02 -13.21
CA TYR A 298 17.32 0.37 -12.67
C TYR A 298 17.02 1.87 -12.80
N GLU A 299 18.01 2.75 -12.66
CA GLU A 299 17.85 4.19 -12.92
C GLU A 299 17.52 4.48 -14.39
N ALA A 300 18.16 3.77 -15.33
CA ALA A 300 17.81 3.85 -16.73
C ALA A 300 16.38 3.34 -16.99
N LEU A 301 16.01 2.22 -16.37
CA LEU A 301 14.68 1.63 -16.51
C LEU A 301 13.59 2.53 -15.93
N GLU A 302 13.82 3.17 -14.79
CA GLU A 302 12.88 4.08 -14.14
C GLU A 302 12.58 5.31 -15.01
N ARG A 303 13.57 5.80 -15.77
CA ARG A 303 13.36 6.91 -16.74
C ARG A 303 12.46 6.51 -17.91
N LEU A 304 12.44 5.23 -18.30
CA LEU A 304 11.58 4.72 -19.36
C LEU A 304 10.19 4.31 -18.83
N VAL A 305 10.17 3.68 -17.66
CA VAL A 305 8.99 3.07 -17.04
C VAL A 305 8.93 3.46 -15.56
N ALA A 306 8.37 4.64 -15.30
CA ALA A 306 8.28 5.25 -13.97
C ALA A 306 7.17 4.62 -13.10
N THR A 307 7.27 3.30 -12.86
CA THR A 307 6.31 2.57 -12.02
C THR A 307 6.82 2.41 -10.58
N PRO A 308 5.92 2.35 -9.58
CA PRO A 308 6.31 2.11 -8.19
C PRO A 308 7.05 0.77 -7.98
N VAL A 309 6.78 -0.22 -8.83
CA VAL A 309 7.47 -1.53 -8.80
C VAL A 309 8.92 -1.40 -9.25
N VAL A 310 9.21 -0.63 -10.31
CA VAL A 310 10.60 -0.36 -10.73
C VAL A 310 11.35 0.41 -9.64
N ARG A 311 10.70 1.39 -9.00
CA ARG A 311 11.25 2.13 -7.85
C ARG A 311 11.55 1.24 -6.65
N LEU A 312 10.66 0.31 -6.32
CA LEU A 312 10.89 -0.70 -5.27
C LEU A 312 12.13 -1.55 -5.59
N ASN A 313 12.22 -2.07 -6.82
CA ASN A 313 13.35 -2.90 -7.22
C ASN A 313 14.67 -2.11 -7.24
N ARG A 314 14.64 -0.83 -7.65
CA ARG A 314 15.78 0.08 -7.53
C ARG A 314 16.21 0.25 -6.08
N ALA A 315 15.28 0.44 -5.15
CA ALA A 315 15.59 0.58 -3.73
C ALA A 315 16.29 -0.66 -3.16
N VAL A 316 15.92 -1.86 -3.63
CA VAL A 316 16.65 -3.10 -3.32
C VAL A 316 18.09 -3.03 -3.84
N ALA A 317 18.29 -2.67 -5.11
CA ALA A 317 19.63 -2.56 -5.69
C ALA A 317 20.51 -1.53 -4.93
N VAL A 318 19.96 -0.36 -4.62
CA VAL A 318 20.61 0.69 -3.81
C VAL A 318 20.98 0.15 -2.43
N ALA A 319 20.10 -0.65 -1.79
CA ALA A 319 20.39 -1.23 -0.49
C ALA A 319 21.62 -2.14 -0.50
N PHE A 320 21.83 -2.90 -1.58
CA PHE A 320 22.99 -3.76 -1.74
C PHE A 320 24.24 -3.00 -2.17
N ALA A 321 24.11 -1.95 -2.99
CA ALA A 321 25.25 -1.14 -3.48
C ALA A 321 25.79 -0.16 -2.42
N TYR A 322 24.89 0.51 -1.69
CA TYR A 322 25.21 1.65 -0.82
C TYR A 322 24.78 1.44 0.64
N GLY A 323 24.23 0.28 0.96
CA GLY A 323 23.91 -0.15 2.31
C GLY A 323 22.40 -0.13 2.63
N PRO A 324 21.95 -0.95 3.60
CA PRO A 324 20.53 -1.20 3.84
C PRO A 324 19.71 0.05 4.19
N GLN A 325 20.32 1.04 4.86
CA GLN A 325 19.64 2.29 5.24
C GLN A 325 19.28 3.13 4.01
N ALA A 326 20.18 3.25 3.02
CA ALA A 326 19.90 3.99 1.78
C ALA A 326 18.72 3.38 1.01
N GLY A 327 18.58 2.06 1.04
CA GLY A 327 17.40 1.39 0.50
C GLY A 327 16.13 1.71 1.28
N LEU A 328 16.17 1.65 2.62
CA LEU A 328 15.02 1.98 3.48
C LEU A 328 14.51 3.41 3.25
N ASP A 329 15.41 4.38 3.10
CA ASP A 329 15.07 5.77 2.85
C ASP A 329 14.25 5.91 1.55
N LEU A 330 14.65 5.22 0.48
CA LEU A 330 13.89 5.18 -0.78
C LEU A 330 12.54 4.47 -0.65
N LEU A 331 12.46 3.45 0.22
CA LEU A 331 11.20 2.74 0.47
C LEU A 331 10.22 3.54 1.31
N ASP A 332 10.68 4.49 2.13
CA ASP A 332 9.81 5.35 2.93
C ASP A 332 8.95 6.25 2.03
N ASP A 333 9.51 6.77 0.94
CA ASP A 333 8.78 7.54 -0.07
C ASP A 333 7.68 6.72 -0.77
N LEU A 334 7.89 5.41 -0.93
CA LEU A 334 6.93 4.51 -1.57
C LEU A 334 5.77 4.12 -0.66
N ARG A 335 5.86 4.34 0.66
CA ARG A 335 4.80 3.96 1.61
C ARG A 335 3.50 4.72 1.38
N THR A 336 3.59 5.95 0.89
CA THR A 336 2.44 6.81 0.65
C THR A 336 1.80 6.57 -0.72
N ASP A 337 2.41 5.74 -1.57
CA ASP A 337 1.89 5.44 -2.90
C ASP A 337 0.67 4.49 -2.80
N PRO A 338 -0.53 4.91 -3.25
CA PRO A 338 -1.72 4.08 -3.21
C PRO A 338 -1.59 2.75 -3.97
N GLN A 339 -0.80 2.71 -5.06
CA GLN A 339 -0.59 1.51 -5.86
C GLN A 339 0.18 0.43 -5.10
N MET A 340 0.98 0.83 -4.10
CA MET A 340 1.80 -0.07 -3.30
C MET A 340 1.13 -0.53 -2.01
N ALA A 341 -0.04 0.03 -1.66
CA ALA A 341 -0.72 -0.24 -0.40
C ALA A 341 -1.06 -1.74 -0.21
N ALA A 342 -1.43 -2.42 -1.30
CA ALA A 342 -1.77 -3.84 -1.33
C ALA A 342 -0.64 -4.75 -1.86
N TYR A 343 0.54 -4.20 -2.16
CA TYR A 343 1.63 -4.96 -2.77
C TYR A 343 2.54 -5.55 -1.69
N HIS A 344 2.47 -6.88 -1.52
CA HIS A 344 3.12 -7.57 -0.40
C HIS A 344 4.66 -7.48 -0.39
N LEU A 345 5.31 -7.29 -1.55
CA LEU A 345 6.76 -7.20 -1.63
C LEU A 345 7.32 -5.91 -0.99
N LEU A 346 6.56 -4.82 -0.96
CA LEU A 346 7.01 -3.59 -0.28
C LEU A 346 7.28 -3.82 1.21
N PRO A 347 6.30 -4.26 2.03
CA PRO A 347 6.57 -4.58 3.43
C PRO A 347 7.54 -5.76 3.58
N GLY A 348 7.57 -6.73 2.64
CA GLY A 348 8.54 -7.83 2.66
C GLY A 348 9.99 -7.35 2.58
N VAL A 349 10.32 -6.56 1.55
CA VAL A 349 11.66 -5.97 1.35
C VAL A 349 12.03 -5.05 2.51
N ARG A 350 11.10 -4.24 3.01
CA ARG A 350 11.35 -3.41 4.19
C ARG A 350 11.71 -4.25 5.40
N GLY A 351 10.99 -5.36 5.63
CA GLY A 351 11.32 -6.34 6.67
C GLY A 351 12.76 -6.83 6.56
N ASP A 352 13.20 -7.18 5.35
CA ASP A 352 14.56 -7.64 5.08
C ASP A 352 15.62 -6.59 5.41
N LEU A 353 15.41 -5.34 4.97
CA LEU A 353 16.35 -4.27 5.24
C LEU A 353 16.36 -3.88 6.73
N LEU A 354 15.20 -3.90 7.40
CA LEU A 354 15.08 -3.66 8.84
C LEU A 354 15.86 -4.69 9.68
N ILE A 355 15.88 -5.96 9.26
CA ILE A 355 16.74 -6.98 9.89
C ILE A 355 18.21 -6.57 9.76
N LYS A 356 18.64 -6.18 8.55
CA LYS A 356 20.05 -5.85 8.27
C LYS A 356 20.54 -4.60 9.03
N VAL A 357 19.66 -3.65 9.35
CA VAL A 357 20.00 -2.48 10.20
C VAL A 357 19.78 -2.72 11.69
N GLY A 358 19.40 -3.93 12.12
CA GLY A 358 19.25 -4.28 13.54
C GLY A 358 17.93 -3.81 14.19
N ARG A 359 16.84 -3.72 13.42
CA ARG A 359 15.49 -3.31 13.88
C ARG A 359 14.48 -4.48 13.84
N PRO A 360 14.68 -5.57 14.61
CA PRO A 360 13.92 -6.81 14.45
C PRO A 360 12.44 -6.70 14.82
N ALA A 361 12.08 -5.81 15.76
CA ALA A 361 10.68 -5.58 16.14
C ALA A 361 9.84 -5.03 14.97
N GLU A 362 10.39 -4.02 14.28
CA GLU A 362 9.75 -3.42 13.12
C GLU A 362 9.78 -4.36 11.92
N ALA A 363 10.88 -5.09 11.73
CA ALA A 363 10.96 -6.12 10.70
C ALA A 363 9.88 -7.20 10.88
N ARG A 364 9.65 -7.68 12.11
CA ARG A 364 8.59 -8.65 12.39
C ARG A 364 7.22 -8.13 11.97
N HIS A 365 6.91 -6.87 12.30
CA HIS A 365 5.64 -6.25 11.93
C HIS A 365 5.47 -6.13 10.41
N GLU A 366 6.51 -5.67 9.68
CA GLU A 366 6.45 -5.56 8.23
C GLU A 366 6.36 -6.94 7.55
N LEU A 367 7.08 -7.96 8.02
CA LEU A 367 6.95 -9.33 7.50
C LEU A 367 5.55 -9.92 7.76
N GLN A 368 4.96 -9.67 8.93
CA GLN A 368 3.57 -10.08 9.21
C GLN A 368 2.58 -9.36 8.30
N ARG A 369 2.77 -8.06 8.07
CA ARG A 369 1.96 -7.29 7.12
C ARG A 369 2.12 -7.83 5.70
N ALA A 370 3.33 -8.13 5.25
CA ALA A 370 3.58 -8.76 3.97
C ALA A 370 2.82 -10.08 3.85
N ALA A 371 2.85 -10.92 4.89
CA ALA A 371 2.11 -12.17 4.92
C ALA A 371 0.58 -11.98 4.83
N THR A 372 0.02 -10.91 5.37
CA THR A 372 -1.42 -10.61 5.22
C THR A 372 -1.83 -10.20 3.79
N LEU A 373 -0.88 -9.66 3.02
CA LEU A 373 -1.10 -9.20 1.64
C LEU A 373 -0.75 -10.29 0.61
N ALA A 374 0.06 -11.28 0.98
CA ALA A 374 0.42 -12.40 0.13
C ALA A 374 -0.80 -13.30 -0.12
N ARG A 375 -1.13 -13.50 -1.40
CA ARG A 375 -2.23 -14.39 -1.84
C ARG A 375 -1.75 -15.80 -2.16
N ASN A 376 -0.44 -16.01 -2.24
CA ASN A 376 0.18 -17.32 -2.36
C ASN A 376 0.45 -17.90 -0.96
N THR A 377 0.02 -19.13 -0.72
CA THR A 377 0.12 -19.79 0.59
C THR A 377 1.58 -20.03 0.98
N ALA A 378 2.43 -20.48 0.05
CA ALA A 378 3.84 -20.75 0.33
C ALA A 378 4.62 -19.46 0.65
N GLU A 379 4.36 -18.36 -0.07
CA GLU A 379 4.95 -17.06 0.24
C GLU A 379 4.49 -16.54 1.61
N ARG A 380 3.19 -16.66 1.91
CA ARG A 380 2.63 -16.26 3.21
C ARG A 380 3.28 -17.02 4.36
N GLU A 381 3.39 -18.35 4.25
CA GLU A 381 4.01 -19.18 5.28
C GLU A 381 5.50 -18.90 5.45
N PHE A 382 6.21 -18.65 4.35
CA PHE A 382 7.61 -18.22 4.39
C PHE A 382 7.78 -16.91 5.16
N LEU A 383 6.98 -15.90 4.84
CA LEU A 383 7.02 -14.60 5.53
C LEU A 383 6.69 -14.73 7.03
N LEU A 384 5.69 -15.55 7.39
CA LEU A 384 5.34 -15.82 8.79
C LEU A 384 6.45 -16.55 9.55
N ARG A 385 7.08 -17.57 8.94
CA ARG A 385 8.23 -18.28 9.54
C ARG A 385 9.39 -17.33 9.78
N ARG A 386 9.72 -16.47 8.81
CA ARG A 386 10.76 -15.46 8.97
C ARG A 386 10.43 -14.47 10.08
N ALA A 387 9.19 -14.00 10.17
CA ALA A 387 8.75 -13.13 11.26
C ALA A 387 8.87 -13.79 12.65
N ALA A 388 8.53 -15.08 12.74
CA ALA A 388 8.62 -15.88 13.97
C ALA A 388 10.06 -16.17 14.40
N ALA A 389 10.98 -16.33 13.44
CA ALA A 389 12.40 -16.59 13.69
C ALA A 389 13.16 -15.38 14.22
N LEU A 390 12.61 -14.16 14.10
CA LEU A 390 13.23 -12.97 14.67
C LEU A 390 13.17 -13.01 16.20
N ASP A 391 14.32 -12.94 16.84
CA ASP A 391 14.42 -12.74 18.29
C ASP A 391 14.01 -11.30 18.64
N VAL A 392 12.72 -11.09 18.76
CA VAL A 392 12.17 -9.87 19.34
C VAL A 392 11.75 -10.24 20.76
N PRO A 393 12.25 -9.51 21.79
CA PRO A 393 11.85 -9.74 23.16
C PRO A 393 10.35 -9.82 23.25
N ASP A 394 9.84 -10.96 23.72
CA ASP A 394 8.42 -11.16 23.92
C ASP A 394 7.89 -10.00 24.77
N GLU A 395 7.00 -9.19 24.20
CA GLU A 395 6.48 -8.01 24.90
C GLU A 395 5.75 -8.41 26.19
N ARG A 396 5.33 -9.68 26.29
CA ARG A 396 4.71 -10.30 27.47
C ARG A 396 5.73 -10.77 28.52
N SER A 397 6.98 -10.97 28.12
CA SER A 397 8.13 -11.23 29.02
C SER A 397 8.78 -9.93 29.52
N ARG A 398 8.30 -8.75 29.08
CA ARG A 398 8.75 -7.46 29.63
C ARG A 398 8.41 -7.40 31.12
N LEU A 399 9.41 -6.99 31.89
CA LEU A 399 9.23 -6.64 33.29
C LEU A 399 8.32 -5.42 33.39
N LEU A 400 7.39 -5.43 34.35
CA LEU A 400 6.36 -4.42 34.53
C LEU A 400 6.92 -2.99 34.54
N GLY A 401 8.06 -2.76 35.19
CA GLY A 401 8.71 -1.44 35.19
C GLY A 401 9.13 -0.98 33.80
N ALA A 402 9.80 -1.84 33.03
CA ALA A 402 10.24 -1.53 31.66
C ALA A 402 9.05 -1.33 30.72
N ALA A 403 7.98 -2.12 30.87
CA ALA A 403 6.75 -1.97 30.11
C ALA A 403 6.05 -0.64 30.40
N VAL A 404 5.99 -0.22 31.67
CA VAL A 404 5.43 1.08 32.06
C VAL A 404 6.23 2.24 31.47
N THR A 405 7.56 2.17 31.49
CA THR A 405 8.41 3.19 30.85
C THR A 405 8.17 3.27 29.35
N ALA A 406 8.13 2.12 28.66
CA ALA A 406 7.89 2.06 27.22
C ALA A 406 6.50 2.58 26.83
N PHE A 407 5.46 2.26 27.61
CA PHE A 407 4.10 2.76 27.38
C PHE A 407 3.98 4.27 27.56
N LEU A 408 4.69 4.85 28.53
CA LEU A 408 4.58 6.27 28.84
C LEU A 408 5.43 7.16 27.91
N ALA A 409 6.52 6.62 27.34
CA ALA A 409 7.46 7.37 26.51
C ALA A 409 6.84 8.12 25.31
N PRO A 410 5.92 7.55 24.51
CA PRO A 410 5.32 8.26 23.38
C PRO A 410 4.14 9.18 23.76
N LEU A 411 3.70 9.21 25.02
CA LEU A 411 2.52 9.97 25.43
C LEU A 411 2.84 11.45 25.68
N GLY A 412 1.89 12.33 25.36
CA GLY A 412 2.00 13.76 25.67
C GLY A 412 2.25 14.01 27.17
N PRO A 413 3.00 15.06 27.57
CA PRO A 413 3.51 15.22 28.95
C PRO A 413 2.44 15.26 30.05
N ALA A 414 1.23 15.75 29.73
CA ALA A 414 0.11 15.76 30.67
C ALA A 414 -0.44 14.34 30.91
N THR A 415 -0.61 13.56 29.84
CA THR A 415 -1.09 12.18 29.87
C THR A 415 -0.06 11.26 30.50
N ALA A 416 1.22 11.40 30.13
CA ALA A 416 2.32 10.63 30.72
C ALA A 416 2.40 10.81 32.25
N ARG A 417 2.20 12.03 32.76
CA ARG A 417 2.14 12.29 34.21
C ARG A 417 0.89 11.69 34.86
N ALA A 418 -0.29 11.86 34.26
CA ALA A 418 -1.54 11.35 34.81
C ALA A 418 -1.57 9.81 34.84
N TYR A 419 -1.17 9.15 33.76
CA TYR A 419 -1.08 7.69 33.69
C TYR A 419 0.10 7.19 34.52
N GLY A 420 1.24 7.88 34.48
CA GLY A 420 2.42 7.56 35.25
C GLY A 420 2.20 7.54 36.76
N GLN A 421 1.36 8.42 37.32
CA GLN A 421 1.01 8.36 38.75
C GLN A 421 0.38 7.02 39.15
N THR A 422 -0.40 6.42 38.26
CA THR A 422 -1.06 5.13 38.48
C THR A 422 -0.09 3.98 38.23
N LEU A 423 0.56 3.99 37.06
CA LEU A 423 1.35 2.86 36.58
C LEU A 423 2.67 2.68 37.35
N HIS A 424 3.36 3.75 37.73
CA HIS A 424 4.55 3.62 38.58
C HIS A 424 4.22 3.14 40.00
N ARG A 425 3.03 3.47 40.53
CA ARG A 425 2.58 2.97 41.84
C ARG A 425 2.26 1.47 41.75
N ILE A 426 1.60 1.05 40.68
CA ILE A 426 1.32 -0.36 40.40
C ILE A 426 2.63 -1.14 40.22
N ALA A 427 3.57 -0.62 39.42
CA ALA A 427 4.88 -1.23 39.24
C ALA A 427 5.64 -1.40 40.57
N ARG A 428 5.65 -0.38 41.42
CA ARG A 428 6.28 -0.46 42.75
C ARG A 428 5.64 -1.50 43.68
N LEU A 429 4.31 -1.60 43.70
CA LEU A 429 3.58 -2.48 44.63
C LEU A 429 3.43 -3.92 44.11
N ALA A 430 3.44 -4.12 42.80
CA ALA A 430 3.48 -5.44 42.17
C ALA A 430 4.91 -5.95 41.96
N GLY A 431 5.91 -5.06 42.00
CA GLY A 431 7.32 -5.34 41.72
C GLY A 431 7.70 -4.96 40.28
N ASP A 432 8.71 -4.09 40.12
CA ASP A 432 9.16 -3.64 38.79
C ASP A 432 9.72 -4.78 37.93
N ARG A 433 10.22 -5.84 38.59
CA ARG A 433 10.75 -7.07 37.98
C ARG A 433 9.69 -8.15 37.77
N THR A 434 8.42 -7.86 38.03
CA THR A 434 7.35 -8.82 37.79
C THR A 434 7.11 -8.93 36.28
N PRO A 435 7.21 -10.12 35.68
CA PRO A 435 6.82 -10.32 34.28
C PRO A 435 5.36 -9.94 34.09
N LEU A 436 5.00 -9.30 32.98
CA LEU A 436 3.60 -8.94 32.71
C LEU A 436 2.66 -10.16 32.73
N THR A 437 3.14 -11.34 32.34
CA THR A 437 2.41 -12.63 32.43
C THR A 437 2.07 -13.04 33.87
N GLY A 438 2.85 -12.61 34.86
CA GLY A 438 2.59 -12.87 36.27
C GLY A 438 1.61 -11.89 36.92
N LEU A 439 1.20 -10.84 36.21
CA LEU A 439 0.26 -9.84 36.70
C LEU A 439 -1.18 -10.29 36.41
N THR A 440 -2.04 -10.33 37.43
CA THR A 440 -3.44 -10.75 37.30
C THR A 440 -4.40 -9.60 37.61
N ALA A 441 -5.63 -9.69 37.10
CA ALA A 441 -6.70 -8.72 37.39
C ALA A 441 -6.98 -8.63 38.91
N ALA A 442 -6.95 -9.76 39.61
CA ALA A 442 -7.12 -9.82 41.06
C ALA A 442 -6.01 -9.05 41.79
N ARG A 443 -4.75 -9.25 41.38
CA ARG A 443 -3.61 -8.55 41.98
C ARG A 443 -3.67 -7.03 41.76
N ILE A 444 -4.12 -6.60 40.57
CA ILE A 444 -4.33 -5.17 40.29
C ILE A 444 -5.46 -4.61 41.17
N ALA A 445 -6.57 -5.34 41.33
CA ALA A 445 -7.70 -4.92 42.16
C ALA A 445 -7.30 -4.78 43.64
N GLU A 446 -6.51 -5.71 44.18
CA GLU A 446 -5.93 -5.62 45.53
C GLU A 446 -5.12 -4.33 45.71
N ILE A 447 -4.20 -4.05 44.78
CA ILE A 447 -3.37 -2.85 44.84
C ILE A 447 -4.23 -1.59 44.75
N PHE A 448 -5.30 -1.62 43.95
CA PHE A 448 -6.26 -0.51 43.85
C PHE A 448 -7.00 -0.25 45.15
N ALA A 449 -7.46 -1.30 45.83
CA ALA A 449 -8.15 -1.20 47.11
C ALA A 449 -7.27 -0.57 48.20
N VAL A 450 -5.98 -0.90 48.22
CA VAL A 450 -5.01 -0.35 49.19
C VAL A 450 -4.55 1.06 48.81
N SER A 451 -4.35 1.33 47.53
CA SER A 451 -3.75 2.57 47.05
C SER A 451 -4.73 3.75 47.01
N TRP A 452 -6.03 3.46 46.84
CA TRP A 452 -7.07 4.47 46.62
C TRP A 452 -8.43 4.10 47.25
N PRO A 453 -8.51 3.80 48.56
CA PRO A 453 -9.77 3.39 49.21
C PRO A 453 -10.88 4.45 49.06
N ASP A 454 -10.57 5.70 49.41
CA ASP A 454 -11.56 6.78 49.55
C ASP A 454 -11.38 7.93 48.56
N VAL A 455 -10.92 7.64 47.34
CA VAL A 455 -10.80 8.68 46.31
C VAL A 455 -12.14 8.98 45.64
N SER A 456 -12.32 10.23 45.22
CA SER A 456 -13.52 10.66 44.49
C SER A 456 -13.78 9.79 43.23
N PRO A 457 -15.05 9.61 42.79
CA PRO A 457 -15.36 8.83 41.59
C PRO A 457 -14.61 9.29 40.34
N ARG A 458 -14.36 10.60 40.21
CA ARG A 458 -13.59 11.17 39.09
C ARG A 458 -12.11 10.77 39.13
N THR A 459 -11.51 10.70 40.32
CA THR A 459 -10.11 10.26 40.51
C THR A 459 -9.99 8.76 40.32
N TRP A 460 -10.92 7.98 40.86
CA TRP A 460 -10.99 6.53 40.66
C TRP A 460 -11.06 6.18 39.17
N ASN A 461 -11.99 6.78 38.42
CA ASN A 461 -12.18 6.52 37.00
C ASN A 461 -10.95 6.88 36.15
N ARG A 462 -10.15 7.87 36.59
CA ARG A 462 -8.88 8.23 35.93
C ARG A 462 -7.82 7.15 36.10
N HIS A 463 -7.71 6.56 37.30
CA HIS A 463 -6.78 5.44 37.55
C HIS A 463 -7.21 4.19 36.78
N VAL A 464 -8.52 3.88 36.75
CA VAL A 464 -9.05 2.78 35.93
C VAL A 464 -8.77 2.99 34.44
N ALA A 465 -8.92 4.22 33.93
CA ALA A 465 -8.60 4.53 32.53
C ALA A 465 -7.12 4.31 32.21
N ALA A 466 -6.20 4.68 33.10
CA ALA A 466 -4.77 4.45 32.91
C ALA A 466 -4.43 2.95 32.80
N ILE A 467 -5.05 2.10 33.63
CA ILE A 467 -4.85 0.64 33.57
C ILE A 467 -5.46 0.04 32.32
N ARG A 468 -6.65 0.48 31.90
CA ARG A 468 -7.27 0.01 30.65
C ARG A 468 -6.41 0.34 29.43
N SER A 469 -5.92 1.58 29.34
CA SER A 469 -5.05 1.99 28.24
C SER A 469 -3.73 1.21 28.21
N PHE A 470 -3.13 0.96 29.39
CA PHE A 470 -1.93 0.13 29.51
C PHE A 470 -2.21 -1.34 29.12
N ALA A 471 -3.31 -1.92 29.60
CA ALA A 471 -3.72 -3.30 29.33
C ALA A 471 -4.04 -3.53 27.84
N THR A 472 -4.65 -2.55 27.16
CA THR A 472 -4.86 -2.59 25.71
C THR A 472 -3.54 -2.53 24.96
N TRP A 473 -2.63 -1.62 25.35
CA TRP A 473 -1.32 -1.49 24.73
C TRP A 473 -0.46 -2.76 24.91
N SER A 474 -0.48 -3.38 26.08
CA SER A 474 0.30 -4.58 26.39
C SER A 474 -0.33 -5.88 25.85
N GLY A 475 -1.40 -5.80 25.05
CA GLY A 475 -2.09 -6.96 24.50
C GLY A 475 -2.73 -7.87 25.57
N SER A 476 -3.02 -7.33 26.77
CA SER A 476 -3.60 -8.08 27.90
C SER A 476 -4.84 -7.37 28.49
N PRO A 477 -5.96 -7.26 27.75
CA PRO A 477 -7.14 -6.48 28.19
C PRO A 477 -7.76 -6.98 29.51
N SER A 478 -7.57 -8.26 29.83
CA SER A 478 -8.08 -8.90 31.05
C SER A 478 -7.50 -8.31 32.34
N LEU A 479 -6.34 -7.63 32.30
CA LEU A 479 -5.73 -7.00 33.48
C LEU A 479 -6.65 -5.96 34.15
N ALA A 480 -7.52 -5.31 33.39
CA ALA A 480 -8.46 -4.32 33.90
C ALA A 480 -9.85 -4.92 34.26
N ALA A 481 -10.05 -6.23 34.10
CA ALA A 481 -11.38 -6.85 34.17
C ALA A 481 -12.04 -6.71 35.55
N ALA A 482 -11.23 -6.74 36.62
CA ALA A 482 -11.69 -6.58 38.00
C ALA A 482 -11.89 -5.11 38.44
N LEU A 483 -11.66 -4.14 37.54
CA LEU A 483 -11.77 -2.71 37.84
C LEU A 483 -13.05 -2.11 37.22
N HIS A 484 -14.02 -1.80 38.10
CA HIS A 484 -15.28 -1.16 37.71
C HIS A 484 -15.22 0.37 37.94
N PRO A 485 -15.58 1.19 36.93
CA PRO A 485 -15.73 2.63 37.12
C PRO A 485 -16.79 2.94 38.19
N ARG A 486 -16.53 3.94 39.04
CA ARG A 486 -17.50 4.43 40.02
C ARG A 486 -18.46 5.41 39.33
N PRO A 487 -19.78 5.33 39.58
CA PRO A 487 -20.75 6.25 39.00
C PRO A 487 -20.45 7.67 39.47
N ILE A 488 -20.43 8.62 38.53
CA ILE A 488 -20.36 10.04 38.85
C ILE A 488 -21.80 10.51 38.96
N THR A 489 -22.29 10.72 40.19
CA THR A 489 -23.58 11.38 40.40
C THR A 489 -23.48 12.81 39.87
N ALA A 490 -24.06 13.06 38.69
CA ALA A 490 -24.47 14.39 38.32
C ALA A 490 -25.59 14.78 39.29
N ALA A 491 -25.44 15.90 40.00
CA ALA A 491 -26.60 16.52 40.64
C ALA A 491 -27.67 16.70 39.56
N ALA A 492 -28.87 16.17 39.83
CA ALA A 492 -29.95 16.04 38.87
C ALA A 492 -30.25 17.37 38.18
N SER A 493 -30.22 17.35 36.85
CA SER A 493 -30.94 18.35 36.04
C SER A 493 -32.43 18.02 36.13
N ALA A 494 -33.19 18.78 36.91
CA ALA A 494 -34.64 18.77 36.82
C ALA A 494 -35.11 19.54 35.56
N PRO A 495 -36.23 19.17 34.90
CA PRO A 495 -36.75 19.91 33.76
C PRO A 495 -37.29 21.28 34.16
N ARG A 496 -37.07 22.27 33.29
CA ARG A 496 -37.33 23.72 33.46
C ARG A 496 -38.82 24.08 33.61
N PRO A 497 -39.17 25.13 34.37
CA PRO A 497 -40.33 25.95 34.03
C PRO A 497 -39.95 26.96 32.93
N VAL A 498 -40.85 27.10 31.96
CA VAL A 498 -40.84 28.18 30.97
C VAL A 498 -41.30 29.45 31.69
N VAL A 499 -40.41 30.44 31.84
CA VAL A 499 -40.80 31.83 32.13
C VAL A 499 -39.89 32.78 31.34
N SER A 500 -40.52 33.41 30.35
CA SER A 500 -40.43 34.81 29.91
C SER A 500 -39.07 35.52 29.83
N ALA A 501 -38.86 36.12 28.66
CA ALA A 501 -37.95 37.23 28.46
C ALA A 501 -38.30 38.39 29.42
N ALA A 502 -37.46 38.59 30.45
CA ALA A 502 -37.13 39.88 31.08
C ALA A 502 -36.42 39.62 32.41
N ALA A 503 -35.11 39.86 32.48
CA ALA A 503 -34.42 40.39 33.65
C ALA A 503 -32.92 40.47 33.34
N SER A 504 -32.48 41.68 33.01
CA SER A 504 -31.10 42.15 33.04
C SER A 504 -30.33 41.56 34.23
N ALA A 505 -29.17 40.94 33.99
CA ALA A 505 -28.30 40.54 35.09
C ALA A 505 -27.88 41.78 35.90
N PRO A 506 -27.95 41.75 37.25
CA PRO A 506 -27.77 42.93 38.07
C PRO A 506 -26.33 43.45 37.99
N ARG A 507 -26.28 44.78 37.83
CA ARG A 507 -25.12 45.61 37.52
C ARG A 507 -24.35 46.02 38.80
N SER A 508 -24.07 45.12 39.75
CA SER A 508 -23.53 45.59 41.05
C SER A 508 -22.69 44.70 41.99
N ASP A 509 -22.42 43.40 41.76
CA ASP A 509 -21.81 42.58 42.84
C ASP A 509 -20.30 42.28 42.76
N VAL A 510 -19.62 42.63 41.66
CA VAL A 510 -18.18 42.29 41.52
C VAL A 510 -17.25 43.36 42.11
N GLU A 511 -17.74 44.58 42.36
CA GLU A 511 -16.90 45.70 42.82
C GLU A 511 -16.97 45.97 44.34
N ARG A 512 -17.90 45.35 45.10
CA ARG A 512 -18.08 45.66 46.54
C ARG A 512 -17.29 44.80 47.53
N ARG A 513 -16.55 43.78 47.09
CA ARG A 513 -15.61 43.07 47.99
C ARG A 513 -14.23 43.69 47.84
N GLY A 514 -13.81 44.47 48.83
CA GLY A 514 -12.47 45.07 48.95
C GLY A 514 -11.29 44.09 49.01
N GLU A 515 -11.48 42.82 48.65
CA GLU A 515 -10.49 41.75 48.69
C GLU A 515 -10.03 41.29 47.30
N THR A 516 -10.63 41.77 46.20
CA THR A 516 -10.23 41.37 44.84
C THR A 516 -9.05 42.20 44.36
N PRO A 517 -7.90 41.58 43.99
CA PRO A 517 -6.75 42.35 43.54
C PRO A 517 -7.01 43.07 42.21
N LEU A 518 -6.26 44.16 41.98
CA LEU A 518 -6.42 45.06 40.84
C LEU A 518 -6.38 44.33 39.47
N ARG A 519 -5.49 43.34 39.34
CA ARG A 519 -5.33 42.52 38.12
C ARG A 519 -6.63 41.83 37.72
N GLU A 520 -7.28 41.18 38.68
CA GLU A 520 -8.52 40.43 38.45
C GLU A 520 -9.67 41.36 38.11
N ARG A 521 -9.78 42.50 38.83
CA ARG A 521 -10.78 43.53 38.54
C ARG A 521 -10.63 44.06 37.11
N ALA A 522 -9.42 44.41 36.71
CA ALA A 522 -9.12 44.90 35.37
C ALA A 522 -9.43 43.84 34.29
N LEU A 523 -9.03 42.58 34.51
CA LEU A 523 -9.29 41.48 33.57
C LEU A 523 -10.79 41.24 33.38
N TRP A 524 -11.56 41.18 34.46
CA TRP A 524 -13.01 40.91 34.38
C TRP A 524 -13.78 42.09 33.81
N SER A 525 -13.38 43.33 34.11
CA SER A 525 -13.97 44.52 33.49
C SER A 525 -13.69 44.56 31.99
N LEU A 526 -12.45 44.28 31.57
CA LEU A 526 -12.08 44.28 30.16
C LEU A 526 -12.81 43.19 29.37
N LEU A 527 -12.92 41.97 29.90
CA LEU A 527 -13.67 40.89 29.24
C LEU A 527 -15.16 41.19 29.06
N ARG A 528 -15.74 41.87 30.04
CA ARG A 528 -17.16 42.23 30.04
C ARG A 528 -17.44 43.39 29.09
N GLU A 529 -16.64 44.44 29.14
CA GLU A 529 -16.85 45.64 28.32
C GLU A 529 -16.52 45.40 26.85
N SER A 530 -15.53 44.55 26.55
CA SER A 530 -15.13 44.26 25.16
C SER A 530 -15.86 43.07 24.52
N GLY A 531 -16.40 42.13 25.30
CA GLY A 531 -16.95 40.86 24.79
C GLY A 531 -15.92 39.94 24.12
N ALA A 532 -14.64 40.32 24.10
CA ALA A 532 -13.57 39.63 23.39
C ALA A 532 -13.32 38.22 23.96
N LYS A 533 -12.81 37.31 23.12
CA LYS A 533 -12.43 35.96 23.56
C LYS A 533 -11.36 36.07 24.66
N VAL A 534 -11.47 35.25 25.70
CA VAL A 534 -10.56 35.27 26.86
C VAL A 534 -9.09 35.13 26.44
N GLY A 535 -8.82 34.26 25.46
CA GLY A 535 -7.48 34.09 24.91
C GLY A 535 -6.90 35.38 24.34
N ALA A 536 -7.69 36.15 23.58
CA ALA A 536 -7.26 37.40 22.97
C ALA A 536 -6.92 38.48 24.00
N VAL A 537 -7.68 38.55 25.10
CA VAL A 537 -7.42 39.49 26.20
C VAL A 537 -6.17 39.10 27.00
N LEU A 538 -5.97 37.80 27.26
CA LEU A 538 -4.78 37.34 28.01
C LEU A 538 -3.47 37.47 27.23
N THR A 539 -3.53 37.49 25.90
CA THR A 539 -2.36 37.70 25.04
C THR A 539 -2.03 39.17 24.80
N LEU A 540 -2.81 40.12 25.32
CA LEU A 540 -2.48 41.55 25.21
C LEU A 540 -1.17 41.89 25.91
N ASN A 541 -0.39 42.72 25.26
CA ASN A 541 0.74 43.42 25.83
C ASN A 541 0.38 44.88 26.13
N VAL A 542 1.22 45.57 26.89
CA VAL A 542 1.02 47.00 27.20
C VAL A 542 1.12 47.85 25.95
N GLU A 543 2.05 47.53 25.03
CA GLU A 543 2.20 48.20 23.75
C GLU A 543 1.04 47.96 22.77
N ASP A 544 0.17 46.98 23.04
CA ASP A 544 -1.04 46.75 22.23
C ASP A 544 -2.16 47.75 22.56
N LEU A 545 -2.00 48.57 23.61
CA LEU A 545 -3.06 49.43 24.16
C LEU A 545 -2.96 50.87 23.67
N ASP A 546 -4.09 51.40 23.23
CA ASP A 546 -4.35 52.82 23.10
C ASP A 546 -5.28 53.26 24.24
N LEU A 547 -4.71 53.93 25.25
CA LEU A 547 -5.45 54.35 26.45
C LEU A 547 -6.36 55.55 26.17
N ASP A 548 -6.02 56.38 25.19
CA ASP A 548 -6.77 57.59 24.83
C ASP A 548 -8.04 57.18 24.06
N ASP A 549 -7.88 56.28 23.08
CA ASP A 549 -8.99 55.73 22.28
C ASP A 549 -9.69 54.53 22.95
N ARG A 550 -9.23 54.13 24.14
CA ARG A 550 -9.79 53.01 24.95
C ARG A 550 -9.89 51.72 24.14
N SER A 551 -8.86 51.41 23.39
CA SER A 551 -8.86 50.30 22.44
C SER A 551 -7.53 49.57 22.41
N ALA A 552 -7.52 48.33 21.91
CA ALA A 552 -6.31 47.55 21.72
C ALA A 552 -6.34 46.74 20.43
N ARG A 553 -5.14 46.46 19.89
CA ARG A 553 -4.93 45.75 18.62
C ARG A 553 -5.80 46.34 17.50
N ASP A 554 -5.51 47.57 17.11
CA ASP A 554 -6.22 48.29 16.03
C ASP A 554 -7.74 48.31 16.22
N ALA A 555 -8.20 48.72 17.42
CA ALA A 555 -9.61 48.80 17.80
C ALA A 555 -10.43 47.49 17.80
N THR A 556 -9.80 46.32 17.72
CA THR A 556 -10.50 45.03 17.80
C THR A 556 -11.01 44.69 19.21
N ILE A 557 -10.39 45.26 20.24
CA ILE A 557 -10.83 45.15 21.64
C ILE A 557 -11.04 46.57 22.17
N VAL A 558 -12.29 46.97 22.37
CA VAL A 558 -12.65 48.29 22.89
C VAL A 558 -13.24 48.15 24.29
N TRP A 559 -12.96 49.09 25.18
CA TRP A 559 -13.50 49.07 26.54
C TRP A 559 -14.11 50.41 26.96
N ARG A 560 -14.77 50.43 28.12
CA ARG A 560 -15.50 51.58 28.64
C ARG A 560 -14.88 52.06 29.96
N SER A 561 -15.62 52.88 30.70
CA SER A 561 -15.12 53.66 31.83
C SER A 561 -14.64 52.81 33.02
N ALA A 562 -15.09 51.56 33.19
CA ALA A 562 -14.60 50.73 34.30
C ALA A 562 -13.17 50.24 34.02
N THR A 563 -12.92 49.74 32.81
CA THR A 563 -11.58 49.29 32.41
C THR A 563 -10.63 50.47 32.24
N ALA A 564 -11.10 51.59 31.69
CA ALA A 564 -10.29 52.81 31.50
C ALA A 564 -9.71 53.36 32.82
N ARG A 565 -10.41 53.17 33.95
CA ARG A 565 -9.90 53.56 35.28
C ARG A 565 -8.85 52.60 35.83
N LEU A 566 -8.93 51.32 35.49
CA LEU A 566 -8.11 50.26 36.08
C LEU A 566 -6.81 49.99 35.30
N LEU A 567 -6.82 50.18 33.97
CA LEU A 567 -5.65 49.88 33.14
C LEU A 567 -4.43 50.77 33.44
N PRO A 568 -4.53 52.10 33.59
CA PRO A 568 -3.36 52.92 33.93
C PRO A 568 -2.71 52.50 35.24
N GLU A 569 -3.54 52.17 36.25
CA GLU A 569 -3.09 51.69 37.56
C GLU A 569 -2.44 50.30 37.47
N LEU A 570 -2.99 49.39 36.64
CA LEU A 570 -2.44 48.05 36.42
C LEU A 570 -1.13 48.07 35.64
N ILE A 571 -1.00 48.98 34.68
CA ILE A 571 0.21 49.16 33.88
C ILE A 571 1.32 49.70 34.77
N SER A 572 1.01 50.66 35.65
CA SER A 572 1.93 51.22 36.65
C SER A 572 3.24 51.72 35.99
N GLY A 573 3.12 52.48 34.90
CA GLY A 573 4.25 53.07 34.17
C GLY A 573 5.00 52.13 33.22
N ARG A 574 4.64 50.83 33.17
CA ARG A 574 5.21 49.90 32.18
C ARG A 574 4.91 50.37 30.76
N THR A 575 5.87 50.24 29.86
CA THR A 575 5.70 50.61 28.44
C THR A 575 5.65 49.42 27.50
N ARG A 576 6.04 48.21 27.98
CA ARG A 576 6.06 47.00 27.16
C ARG A 576 5.90 45.69 27.94
N GLY A 577 5.47 44.64 27.24
CA GLY A 577 5.35 43.27 27.75
C GLY A 577 3.93 42.90 28.19
N PRO A 578 3.71 41.69 28.75
CA PRO A 578 2.36 41.18 29.00
C PRO A 578 1.52 42.07 29.92
N LEU A 579 0.28 42.36 29.53
CA LEU A 579 -0.63 43.22 30.29
C LEU A 579 -0.95 42.61 31.67
N PHE A 580 -1.39 41.36 31.68
CA PHE A 580 -1.73 40.61 32.89
C PHE A 580 -0.59 39.67 33.28
N LEU A 581 0.05 39.95 34.42
CA LEU A 581 1.18 39.18 34.94
C LEU A 581 0.75 38.23 36.06
N SER A 582 1.45 37.11 36.20
CA SER A 582 1.29 36.22 37.36
C SER A 582 1.97 36.78 38.61
N ASP A 583 1.49 36.41 39.80
CA ASP A 583 2.02 36.93 41.09
C ASP A 583 3.48 36.55 41.37
N ARG A 584 3.93 35.40 40.85
CA ARG A 584 5.25 34.84 41.12
C ARG A 584 6.15 34.92 39.89
N ARG A 585 7.44 35.17 40.10
CA ARG A 585 8.45 35.00 39.05
C ARG A 585 8.60 33.51 38.71
N PRO A 586 8.83 33.17 37.44
CA PRO A 586 9.11 31.79 37.05
C PRO A 586 10.40 31.30 37.69
N GLY A 587 10.42 30.03 38.10
CA GLY A 587 11.62 29.40 38.68
C GLY A 587 12.68 29.08 37.62
N PRO A 588 13.95 28.87 38.02
CA PRO A 588 15.10 28.81 37.11
C PRO A 588 15.11 27.59 36.16
N GLY A 589 14.37 26.52 36.46
CA GLY A 589 14.41 25.27 35.68
C GLY A 589 13.63 25.27 34.36
N ARG A 590 12.85 26.33 34.05
CA ARG A 590 12.11 26.46 32.77
C ARG A 590 11.65 27.92 32.56
N PRO A 591 12.51 28.82 32.05
CA PRO A 591 12.09 30.19 31.75
C PRO A 591 11.01 30.18 30.66
N PRO A 592 9.91 30.97 30.81
CA PRO A 592 8.96 31.17 29.73
C PRO A 592 9.63 31.82 28.52
N ALA A 593 8.97 31.77 27.36
CA ALA A 593 9.45 32.49 26.18
C ALA A 593 9.66 33.98 26.52
N PRO A 594 10.66 34.66 25.93
CA PRO A 594 10.93 36.08 26.20
C PRO A 594 9.70 36.99 26.03
N ALA A 595 8.83 36.69 25.06
CA ALA A 595 7.59 37.43 24.81
C ALA A 595 6.52 37.27 25.90
N ASP A 596 6.62 36.24 26.75
CA ASP A 596 5.73 35.99 27.88
C ASP A 596 6.34 36.44 29.22
N LEU A 597 7.49 37.11 29.19
CA LEU A 597 8.15 37.68 30.35
C LEU A 597 8.04 39.21 30.32
N CYS A 598 7.63 39.81 31.42
CA CYS A 598 7.68 41.25 31.58
C CYS A 598 9.15 41.67 31.79
N PRO A 599 9.70 42.54 30.93
CA PRO A 599 11.11 42.94 31.00
C PRO A 599 11.43 43.73 32.28
N GLU A 600 10.46 44.43 32.86
CA GLU A 600 10.66 45.25 34.05
C GLU A 600 10.52 44.46 35.35
N THR A 601 9.54 43.54 35.42
CA THR A 601 9.23 42.83 36.67
C THR A 601 9.79 41.42 36.73
N GLY A 602 10.19 40.84 35.60
CA GLY A 602 10.59 39.43 35.45
C GLY A 602 9.46 38.43 35.69
N ARG A 603 8.21 38.90 35.82
CA ARG A 603 7.03 38.04 36.00
C ARG A 603 6.52 37.59 34.64
N ARG A 604 5.95 36.38 34.60
CA ARG A 604 5.38 35.81 33.37
C ARG A 604 3.94 36.25 33.14
N ARG A 605 3.46 36.12 31.90
CA ARG A 605 2.05 36.26 31.50
C ARG A 605 1.14 35.36 32.33
N LEU A 606 -0.03 35.89 32.67
CA LEU A 606 -1.09 35.15 33.35
C LEU A 606 -1.67 34.09 32.42
N SER A 607 -1.59 32.82 32.80
CA SER A 607 -2.16 31.71 32.00
C SER A 607 -3.68 31.66 32.12
N TYR A 608 -4.33 31.12 31.07
CA TYR A 608 -5.78 30.89 31.07
C TYR A 608 -6.24 30.06 32.28
N GLU A 609 -5.55 28.95 32.58
CA GLU A 609 -5.89 28.08 33.72
C GLU A 609 -5.87 28.83 35.06
N ARG A 610 -4.88 29.72 35.24
CA ARG A 610 -4.77 30.52 36.46
C ARG A 610 -5.85 31.60 36.52
N ALA A 611 -6.10 32.29 35.41
CA ALA A 611 -7.18 33.27 35.31
C ALA A 611 -8.56 32.62 35.57
N ALA A 612 -8.79 31.42 35.03
CA ALA A 612 -10.04 30.69 35.19
C ALA A 612 -10.26 30.23 36.64
N TYR A 613 -9.19 29.74 37.29
CA TYR A 613 -9.21 29.41 38.70
C TYR A 613 -9.53 30.62 39.58
N LEU A 614 -8.89 31.78 39.32
CA LEU A 614 -9.10 33.01 40.08
C LEU A 614 -10.51 33.57 39.91
N CYS A 615 -11.03 33.58 38.67
CA CYS A 615 -12.40 33.95 38.36
C CYS A 615 -13.40 33.06 39.10
N LYS A 616 -13.25 31.74 38.96
CA LYS A 616 -14.16 30.78 39.61
C LYS A 616 -14.14 30.91 41.13
N ARG A 617 -12.98 31.18 41.73
CA ARG A 617 -12.85 31.36 43.18
C ARG A 617 -13.53 32.64 43.66
N ALA A 618 -13.46 33.71 42.88
CA ALA A 618 -13.96 35.02 43.30
C ALA A 618 -15.43 35.28 42.94
N THR A 619 -15.90 34.76 41.81
CA THR A 619 -17.26 35.04 41.30
C THR A 619 -18.17 33.81 41.26
N GLY A 620 -17.63 32.60 41.45
CA GLY A 620 -18.37 31.35 41.25
C GLY A 620 -18.65 31.04 39.76
N HIS A 621 -18.24 31.89 38.83
CA HIS A 621 -18.50 31.77 37.39
C HIS A 621 -17.23 31.44 36.58
N THR A 622 -17.44 30.94 35.37
CA THR A 622 -16.36 30.74 34.39
C THR A 622 -16.06 32.04 33.66
N LEU A 623 -14.83 32.21 33.16
CA LEU A 623 -14.41 33.40 32.41
C LEU A 623 -15.29 33.66 31.18
N ASP A 624 -15.78 32.61 30.51
CA ASP A 624 -16.64 32.76 29.33
C ASP A 624 -18.01 33.37 29.66
N ARG A 625 -18.54 33.15 30.87
CA ARG A 625 -19.81 33.77 31.30
C ARG A 625 -19.67 35.26 31.58
N LEU A 626 -18.46 35.76 31.81
CA LEU A 626 -18.21 37.20 31.99
C LEU A 626 -18.31 37.98 30.67
N ARG A 627 -18.28 37.29 29.52
CA ARG A 627 -18.45 37.88 28.19
C ARG A 627 -19.92 38.04 27.78
N SER A 628 -20.84 37.42 28.52
CA SER A 628 -22.24 37.19 28.12
C SER A 628 -23.25 38.12 28.81
N VAL A 629 -22.81 39.26 29.34
CA VAL A 629 -23.65 40.20 30.12
C VAL A 629 -23.63 41.58 29.53
#